data_AF-A0A7G8ZLY0-F1
#
_entry.id   AF-A0A7G8ZLY0-F1
#
_cell.length_a   1.000
_cell.length_b   1.000
_cell.length_c   1.000
_cell.angle_alpha   90.00
_cell.angle_beta   90.00
_cell.angle_gamma   90.00
#
_symmetry.space_group_name_H-M   'P 1'
#
loop_
_entity.id
_entity.type
_entity.pdbx_description
1 polymer ?
#
loop_
_entity_poly.entity_id
_entity_poly.type
_entity_poly.pdbx_seq_one_letter_code
_entity_poly.pdbx_strand_id
1 'polypeptide(L)'
;MIILRLLTALGGLALGGLIWLAFTTGDFGAAGAWLMSDPWGRVTLFDLYLGFFFLALIMAFFEKHPLRAILWIAPLPILGNIWAALWLVLSLPELARRLRA
;
A
#
# COMPACT_ATOMS: atom_id res chain seq x y z
N MET A 1 -1.39 -18.84 -7.81
CA MET A 1 -2.21 -18.00 -6.90
C MET A 1 -1.75 -18.06 -5.45
N ILE A 2 -1.55 -19.24 -4.86
CA ILE A 2 -1.12 -19.35 -3.45
C ILE A 2 0.23 -18.69 -3.18
N ILE A 3 1.23 -18.92 -4.05
CA ILE A 3 2.58 -18.36 -3.92
C ILE A 3 2.53 -16.82 -3.92
N LEU A 4 1.84 -16.21 -4.89
CA LEU A 4 1.71 -14.75 -4.96
C LEU A 4 1.04 -14.16 -3.71
N ARG A 5 -0.04 -14.79 -3.21
CA ARG A 5 -0.71 -14.34 -1.97
C ARG A 5 0.22 -14.43 -0.76
N LEU A 6 1.01 -15.51 -0.65
CA LEU A 6 1.99 -15.67 0.42
C LEU A 6 3.09 -14.61 0.33
N LEU A 7 3.64 -14.37 -0.86
CA LEU A 7 4.66 -13.33 -1.06
C LEU A 7 4.13 -11.94 -0.70
N THR A 8 2.92 -11.60 -1.14
CA THR A 8 2.27 -10.32 -0.78
C THR A 8 2.03 -10.21 0.73
N ALA A 9 1.53 -11.28 1.37
CA ALA A 9 1.29 -11.29 2.81
C ALA A 9 2.60 -11.14 3.60
N LEU A 10 3.65 -11.87 3.22
CA LEU A 10 4.98 -11.77 3.82
C LEU A 10 5.57 -10.38 3.64
N GLY A 11 5.44 -9.77 2.46
CA GLY A 11 5.88 -8.40 2.21
C GLY A 11 5.15 -7.38 3.11
N GLY A 12 3.83 -7.51 3.25
CA GLY A 12 3.04 -6.67 4.16
C GLY A 12 3.45 -6.84 5.63
N LEU A 13 3.67 -8.08 6.07
CA LEU A 13 4.13 -8.36 7.44
C LEU A 13 5.55 -7.84 7.70
N ALA A 14 6.46 -8.01 6.75
CA ALA A 14 7.82 -7.47 6.84
C ALA A 14 7.80 -5.94 6.97
N LEU A 15 6.99 -5.25 6.16
CA LEU A 15 6.82 -3.80 6.29
C LEU A 15 6.23 -3.41 7.65
N GLY A 16 5.22 -4.15 8.14
CA GLY A 16 4.68 -3.94 9.49
C GLY A 16 5.74 -4.07 10.59
N GLY A 17 6.62 -5.07 10.47
CA GLY A 17 7.76 -5.25 11.36
C GLY A 17 8.77 -4.10 11.30
N LEU A 18 9.08 -3.60 10.09
CA LEU A 18 9.96 -2.44 9.92
C LEU A 18 9.36 -1.15 10.50
N ILE A 19 8.06 -0.93 10.32
CA ILE A 19 7.35 0.21 10.92
C ILE A 19 7.41 0.11 12.45
N TRP A 20 7.14 -1.07 13.01
CA TRP A 20 7.24 -1.29 14.45
C TRP A 20 8.66 -1.00 14.98
N LEU A 21 9.68 -1.50 14.28
CA LEU A 21 11.08 -1.24 14.64
C LEU A 21 11.41 0.26 14.57
N ALA A 22 11.00 0.95 13.49
CA ALA A 22 11.23 2.38 13.33
C ALA A 22 10.49 3.21 14.38
N PHE A 23 9.30 2.78 14.79
CA PHE A 23 8.52 3.45 15.84
C PHE A 23 9.15 3.31 17.22
N THR A 24 9.85 2.19 17.48
CA THR A 24 10.49 1.91 18.79
C THR A 24 11.92 2.43 18.90
N THR A 25 12.63 2.59 17.77
CA THR A 25 14.05 2.97 17.76
C THR A 25 14.32 4.33 17.13
N GLY A 26 13.39 4.86 16.34
CA GLY A 26 13.55 6.10 15.58
C GLY A 26 12.84 7.31 16.17
N ASP A 27 13.19 8.48 15.67
CA ASP A 27 12.49 9.74 15.91
C ASP A 27 11.59 10.06 14.72
N PHE A 28 10.28 9.87 14.91
CA PHE A 28 9.29 10.12 13.86
C PHE A 28 9.24 11.61 13.44
N GLY A 29 9.45 12.53 14.38
CA GLY A 29 9.44 13.97 14.09
C GLY A 29 10.63 14.38 13.23
N ALA A 30 11.83 13.90 13.59
CA ALA A 30 13.04 14.16 12.80
C ALA A 30 12.95 13.54 11.40
N ALA A 31 12.42 12.31 11.27
CA ALA A 31 12.21 11.67 9.98
C ALA A 31 11.22 12.45 9.10
N GLY A 32 10.12 12.94 9.68
CA GLY A 32 9.15 13.79 8.99
C GLY A 32 9.75 15.13 8.53
N ALA A 33 10.55 15.76 9.38
CA ALA A 33 11.24 17.00 9.03
C ALA A 33 12.23 16.79 7.86
N TRP A 34 13.00 15.69 7.88
CA TRP A 34 13.88 15.33 6.77
C TRP A 34 13.11 15.09 5.47
N LEU A 35 12.01 14.33 5.51
CA LEU A 35 11.16 14.07 4.34
C LEU A 35 10.65 15.36 3.66
N MET A 36 10.37 16.40 4.44
CA MET A 36 9.82 17.66 3.92
C MET A 36 10.90 18.65 3.46
N SER A 37 12.07 18.63 4.09
CA SER A 37 13.15 19.61 3.84
C SER A 37 14.17 19.15 2.80
N ASP A 38 14.43 17.84 2.71
CA ASP A 38 15.40 17.29 1.78
C ASP A 38 14.78 17.05 0.39
N PRO A 39 15.50 17.37 -0.71
CA PRO A 39 15.02 17.07 -2.06
C PRO A 39 14.67 15.60 -2.29
N TRP A 40 15.49 14.67 -1.80
CA TRP A 40 15.23 13.23 -1.92
C TRP A 40 14.07 12.81 -1.02
N GLY A 41 13.94 13.42 0.16
CA GLY A 41 12.77 13.24 1.03
C GLY A 41 11.45 13.51 0.30
N ARG A 42 11.37 14.64 -0.41
CA ARG A 42 10.18 15.00 -1.21
C ARG A 42 9.97 14.05 -2.40
N VAL A 43 11.04 13.61 -3.06
CA VAL A 43 10.95 12.61 -4.14
C VAL A 43 10.40 11.28 -3.60
N THR A 44 10.83 10.83 -2.42
CA THR A 44 10.31 9.62 -1.77
C THR A 44 8.83 9.75 -1.44
N LEU A 45 8.38 10.89 -0.90
CA LEU A 45 6.95 11.15 -0.68
C LEU A 45 6.18 11.12 -2.00
N PHE A 46 6.68 11.79 -3.03
CA PHE A 46 6.01 11.82 -4.32
C PHE A 46 5.91 10.41 -4.94
N ASP A 47 7.00 9.65 -4.93
CA ASP A 47 7.03 8.27 -5.43
C ASP A 47 6.02 7.37 -4.70
N LEU A 48 5.98 7.44 -3.37
CA LEU A 48 5.04 6.69 -2.54
C LEU A 48 3.57 7.01 -2.90
N TYR A 49 3.22 8.30 -2.92
CA TYR A 49 1.84 8.74 -3.16
C TYR A 49 1.42 8.57 -4.63
N LEU A 50 2.35 8.69 -5.58
CA LEU A 50 2.08 8.37 -6.98
C LEU A 50 1.78 6.87 -7.14
N GLY A 51 2.53 6.01 -6.44
CA GLY A 51 2.23 4.58 -6.34
C GLY A 51 0.83 4.31 -5.76
N PHE A 52 0.44 5.01 -4.69
CA PHE A 52 -0.90 4.90 -4.12
C PHE A 52 -1.99 5.35 -5.10
N PHE A 53 -1.74 6.43 -5.85
CA PHE A 53 -2.66 6.90 -6.87
C PHE A 53 -2.89 5.84 -7.96
N PHE A 54 -1.83 5.25 -8.50
CA PHE A 54 -1.96 4.17 -9.48
C PHE A 54 -2.71 2.96 -8.92
N LEU A 55 -2.41 2.57 -7.69
CA LEU A 55 -3.12 1.47 -7.04
C LEU A 55 -4.60 1.79 -6.82
N ALA A 56 -4.93 3.04 -6.44
CA ALA A 56 -6.31 3.48 -6.27
C ALA A 56 -7.10 3.43 -7.60
N LEU A 57 -6.47 3.80 -8.73
CA LEU A 57 -7.08 3.64 -10.05
C LEU A 57 -7.36 2.17 -10.38
N ILE A 58 -6.42 1.27 -10.07
CA ILE A 58 -6.61 -0.18 -10.24
C ILE A 58 -7.76 -0.69 -9.36
N MET A 59 -7.79 -0.29 -8.08
CA MET A 59 -8.88 -0.63 -7.17
C MET A 59 -10.23 -0.15 -7.71
N ALA A 60 -10.32 1.10 -8.15
CA ALA A 60 -11.54 1.67 -8.71
C ALA A 60 -12.00 0.94 -9.98
N PHE A 61 -11.06 0.54 -10.84
CA PHE A 61 -11.36 -0.20 -12.07
C PHE A 61 -11.85 -1.63 -11.82
N PHE A 62 -11.24 -2.35 -10.87
CA PHE A 62 -11.59 -3.75 -10.62
C PHE A 62 -12.79 -3.92 -9.68
N GLU A 63 -13.08 -2.94 -8.84
CA GLU A 63 -14.12 -3.08 -7.83
C GLU A 63 -15.51 -2.74 -8.40
N LYS A 64 -16.38 -3.73 -8.50
CA LYS A 64 -17.72 -3.57 -9.09
C LYS A 64 -18.62 -2.65 -8.28
N HIS A 65 -18.38 -2.56 -6.97
CA HIS A 65 -19.21 -1.83 -6.04
C HIS A 65 -18.51 -0.57 -5.55
N PRO A 66 -19.08 0.64 -5.77
CA PRO A 66 -18.40 1.89 -5.47
C PRO A 66 -18.08 2.05 -3.99
N LEU A 67 -18.95 1.59 -3.07
CA LEU A 67 -18.63 1.66 -1.64
C LEU A 67 -17.44 0.77 -1.28
N ARG A 68 -17.28 -0.39 -1.96
CA ARG A 68 -16.15 -1.27 -1.68
C ARG A 68 -14.85 -0.67 -2.23
N ALA A 69 -14.92 0.01 -3.38
CA ALA A 69 -13.79 0.77 -3.90
C ALA A 69 -13.35 1.85 -2.90
N ILE A 70 -14.31 2.64 -2.39
CA ILE A 70 -14.04 3.70 -1.41
C ILE A 70 -13.42 3.13 -0.13
N LEU A 71 -13.93 2.01 0.39
CA LEU A 71 -13.38 1.35 1.59
C LEU A 71 -11.91 0.92 1.42
N TRP A 72 -11.49 0.59 0.20
CA TRP A 72 -10.09 0.24 -0.07
C TRP A 72 -9.21 1.46 -0.36
N ILE A 73 -9.73 2.44 -1.10
CA ILE A 73 -8.98 3.61 -1.54
C ILE A 73 -8.79 4.62 -0.40
N ALA A 74 -9.83 4.93 0.37
CA ALA A 74 -9.80 6.01 1.36
C ALA A 74 -8.74 5.82 2.46
N PRO A 75 -8.49 4.60 3.00
CA PRO A 75 -7.44 4.39 4.00
C PRO A 75 -6.02 4.36 3.42
N LEU A 76 -5.87 4.23 2.10
CA LEU A 76 -4.59 3.97 1.44
C LEU A 76 -3.52 5.03 1.72
N PRO A 77 -3.80 6.35 1.70
CA PRO A 77 -2.80 7.37 2.01
C PRO A 77 -2.24 7.31 3.44
N ILE A 78 -3.00 6.72 4.37
CA ILE A 78 -2.66 6.68 5.81
C ILE A 78 -2.03 5.34 6.16
N LEU A 79 -2.66 4.24 5.77
CA LEU A 79 -2.20 2.88 6.09
C LEU A 79 -1.13 2.37 5.11
N GLY A 80 -1.01 3.01 3.95
CA GLY A 80 -0.01 2.73 2.94
C GLY A 80 -0.01 1.29 2.43
N ASN A 81 1.19 0.77 2.20
CA ASN A 81 1.39 -0.51 1.52
C ASN A 81 0.95 -1.73 2.34
N ILE A 82 0.74 -1.61 3.65
CA ILE A 82 0.14 -2.69 4.45
C ILE A 82 -1.31 -2.92 4.03
N TRP A 83 -2.07 -1.84 3.85
CA TRP A 83 -3.45 -1.91 3.39
C TRP A 83 -3.56 -2.36 1.94
N ALA A 84 -2.64 -1.88 1.08
CA ALA A 84 -2.48 -2.38 -0.28
C ALA A 84 -2.26 -3.90 -0.33
N ALA A 85 -1.35 -4.41 0.51
CA ALA A 85 -1.06 -5.83 0.60
C ALA A 85 -2.28 -6.64 1.03
N LEU A 86 -3.04 -6.16 2.02
CA LEU A 86 -4.29 -6.81 2.46
C LEU A 86 -5.31 -6.88 1.32
N TRP A 87 -5.57 -5.76 0.65
CA TRP A 87 -6.47 -5.72 -0.50
C TRP A 87 -6.04 -6.71 -1.58
N LEU A 88 -4.75 -6.71 -1.91
CA LEU A 88 -4.20 -7.54 -2.97
C LEU A 88 -4.29 -9.03 -2.62
N VAL A 89 -4.01 -9.44 -1.38
CA VAL A 89 -4.16 -10.83 -0.90
C VAL A 89 -5.60 -11.34 -1.02
N LEU A 90 -6.58 -10.47 -0.74
CA LEU A 90 -8.01 -10.80 -0.79
C LEU A 90 -8.56 -10.79 -2.23
N SER A 91 -8.09 -9.85 -3.04
CA SER A 91 -8.61 -9.61 -4.40
C SER A 91 -7.91 -10.43 -5.48
N LEU A 92 -6.71 -10.97 -5.20
CA LEU A 92 -5.90 -11.73 -6.17
C LEU A 92 -6.67 -12.84 -6.91
N PRO A 93 -7.42 -13.72 -6.23
CA PRO A 93 -8.15 -14.81 -6.89
C PRO A 93 -9.14 -14.32 -7.94
N GLU A 94 -9.86 -13.24 -7.63
CA GLU A 94 -10.84 -12.64 -8.51
C GLU A 94 -10.17 -11.87 -9.66
N LEU A 95 -9.10 -11.09 -9.38
CA LEU A 95 -8.32 -10.42 -10.43
C LEU A 95 -7.78 -11.42 -11.46
N ALA A 96 -7.17 -12.52 -10.99
CA ALA A 96 -6.61 -13.53 -11.88
C ALA A 96 -7.68 -14.23 -12.71
N ARG A 97 -8.90 -14.38 -12.19
CA ARG A 97 -10.04 -14.92 -12.95
C ARG A 97 -10.46 -13.97 -14.07
N ARG A 98 -10.56 -12.67 -13.80
CA ARG A 98 -10.98 -11.67 -14.79
C ARG A 98 -9.94 -11.40 -15.86
N LEU A 99 -8.65 -11.46 -15.53
CA LEU A 99 -7.56 -11.27 -16.50
C LEU A 99 -7.37 -12.46 -17.45
N ARG A 100 -7.94 -13.61 -17.12
CA ARG A 100 -7.88 -14.84 -17.95
C ARG A 100 -9.16 -15.09 -18.75
N ALA A 101 -10.20 -14.28 -18.54
CA ALA A 101 -11.45 -14.33 -19.28
C ALA A 101 -11.37 -13.42 -20.50
#